data_AF-A0A916Y620-F1
#
_entry.id   AF-A0A916Y620-F1
#
_cell.length_a   1.000
_cell.length_b   1.000
_cell.length_c   1.000
_cell.angle_alpha   90.00
_cell.angle_beta   90.00
_cell.angle_gamma   90.00
#
_symmetry.space_group_name_H-M   'P 1'
#
loop_
_entity.id
_entity.type
_entity.pdbx_description
1 polymer ?
#
loop_
_entity_poly.entity_id
_entity_poly.type
_entity_poly.pdbx_seq_one_letter_code
_entity_poly.pdbx_strand_id
1 'polypeptide(L)'
;MTLRLYDTRVQALREFLPLDENNVTMYVCGPTVQSGPHVGHLRAALSFDLLRRWLEHRYGRVTYVRNVTDIDDKVLQNATADEPWWALAYRMEREFTAAYDAIDILPPTYEPRATASIPQMQDFIQRLIDRGHAYAADGDVYFDVSSWPSYGALTRQDIDAMVSDETDLRGKRDAHDFALWKGTKPDEPADASWPSPWGAGRPGWHIECSAMSLRYVGAEFDIHGGGLDLRFPHHENELAQSEAAGDPFARYWVHNGLVTAGGQKMSKSIGNVTLVRDVLSQRSARVVRYALAAAHYRSSLDLTESSWAEAASALERIRTFLVRAERVVAVADRPATLPEAFSHAMDDDLSVPQALAVLHETVRSGNSALDGGDEVTAEIAYHQVKAMTTILAIDPLESGDVDDKAASALDALVRAMIEQRAEARENKDWATADRIRDLFADIGVVLEDTRDGTVWSIDG
;
A
#
# COMPACT_ATOMS: atom_id res chain seq x y z
N MET A 1 -7.30 17.58 17.14
CA MET A 1 -5.93 18.14 16.96
C MET A 1 -5.71 18.49 15.48
N THR A 2 -4.58 19.10 15.12
CA THR A 2 -4.13 19.24 13.72
C THR A 2 -3.24 18.04 13.35
N LEU A 3 -3.33 17.58 12.10
CA LEU A 3 -2.54 16.46 11.60
C LEU A 3 -1.05 16.81 11.66
N ARG A 4 -0.23 15.88 12.14
CA ARG A 4 1.24 15.97 12.11
C ARG A 4 1.80 14.79 11.34
N LEU A 5 2.84 15.04 10.54
CA LEU A 5 3.56 14.02 9.79
C LEU A 5 5.05 14.13 10.09
N TYR A 6 5.74 13.00 10.15
CA TYR A 6 7.19 12.98 10.22
C TYR A 6 7.77 13.31 8.86
N ASP A 7 8.38 14.48 8.77
CA ASP A 7 9.07 14.90 7.57
C ASP A 7 10.53 14.46 7.62
N THR A 8 10.92 13.67 6.62
CA THR A 8 12.25 13.10 6.51
C THR A 8 13.32 14.17 6.28
N ARG A 9 13.02 15.24 5.54
CA ARG A 9 13.96 16.34 5.27
C ARG A 9 14.28 17.11 6.56
N VAL A 10 13.24 17.43 7.34
CA VAL A 10 13.38 18.15 8.62
C VAL A 10 13.79 17.22 9.78
N GLN A 11 13.55 15.91 9.65
CA GLN A 11 13.75 14.88 10.67
C GLN A 11 12.93 15.08 11.95
N ALA A 12 11.73 15.66 11.81
CA ALA A 12 10.83 15.92 12.94
C ALA A 12 9.36 15.76 12.54
N LEU A 13 8.52 15.54 13.54
CA LEU A 13 7.07 15.70 13.38
C LEU A 13 6.77 17.19 13.14
N ARG A 14 6.07 17.47 12.05
CA ARG A 14 5.63 18.82 11.68
C ARG A 14 4.12 18.82 11.54
N GLU A 15 3.51 19.93 11.90
CA GLU A 15 2.12 20.18 11.53
C GLU A 15 1.97 20.15 10.00
N PHE A 16 0.97 19.42 9.53
CA PHE A 16 0.62 19.31 8.13
C PHE A 16 -0.31 20.46 7.73
N LEU A 17 0.18 21.32 6.85
CA LEU A 17 -0.51 22.48 6.33
C LEU A 17 -0.56 22.38 4.81
N PRO A 18 -1.70 21.99 4.20
CA PRO A 18 -1.77 21.81 2.76
C PRO A 18 -1.55 23.13 2.01
N LEU A 19 -1.07 23.03 0.77
CA LEU A 19 -0.84 24.16 -0.13
C LEU A 19 -2.18 24.76 -0.58
N ASP A 20 -3.17 23.89 -0.82
CA ASP A 20 -4.57 24.22 -1.05
C ASP A 20 -5.44 23.45 -0.04
N GLU A 21 -6.19 24.17 0.79
CA GLU A 21 -7.08 23.59 1.80
C GLU A 21 -8.19 22.70 1.18
N ASN A 22 -8.47 22.84 -0.12
CA ASN A 22 -9.51 22.08 -0.81
C ASN A 22 -8.98 20.86 -1.58
N ASN A 23 -7.66 20.71 -1.73
CA ASN A 23 -7.06 19.60 -2.47
C ASN A 23 -5.62 19.35 -2.02
N VAL A 24 -5.42 18.25 -1.29
CA VAL A 24 -4.08 17.79 -0.94
C VAL A 24 -3.45 17.07 -2.13
N THR A 25 -2.20 17.39 -2.45
CA THR A 25 -1.45 16.79 -3.56
C THR A 25 -0.38 15.82 -3.04
N MET A 26 -0.40 14.58 -3.53
CA MET A 26 0.52 13.55 -3.10
C MET A 26 1.11 12.80 -4.29
N TYR A 27 2.42 12.70 -4.36
CA TYR A 27 3.15 11.85 -5.30
C TYR A 27 3.89 10.76 -4.54
N VAL A 28 3.72 9.49 -4.93
CA VAL A 28 4.45 8.37 -4.32
C VAL A 28 5.15 7.58 -5.41
N CYS A 29 6.44 7.30 -5.25
CA CYS A 29 7.17 6.49 -6.22
C CYS A 29 6.59 5.06 -6.25
N GLY A 30 6.16 4.63 -7.43
CA GLY A 30 5.58 3.31 -7.63
C GLY A 30 6.59 2.24 -8.04
N PRO A 31 6.12 1.05 -8.40
CA PRO A 31 7.00 -0.09 -8.62
C PRO A 31 7.71 -0.03 -9.99
N THR A 32 8.93 -0.54 -10.02
CA THR A 32 9.51 -1.06 -11.27
C THR A 32 8.86 -2.40 -11.58
N VAL A 33 8.17 -2.49 -12.72
CA VAL A 33 7.38 -3.68 -13.13
C VAL A 33 8.26 -4.75 -13.78
N GLN A 34 9.36 -5.08 -13.09
CA GLN A 34 10.37 -6.07 -13.50
C GLN A 34 10.03 -7.51 -13.09
N SER A 35 9.17 -7.69 -12.08
CA SER A 35 8.84 -8.98 -11.47
C SER A 35 7.61 -8.86 -10.57
N GLY A 36 7.01 -10.00 -10.23
CA GLY A 36 5.77 -10.03 -9.45
C GLY A 36 5.88 -9.35 -8.07
N PRO A 37 4.77 -8.84 -7.53
CA PRO A 37 4.74 -8.12 -6.26
C PRO A 37 5.04 -9.05 -5.07
N HIS A 38 5.75 -8.52 -4.08
CA HIS A 38 5.97 -9.14 -2.78
C HIS A 38 5.36 -8.30 -1.66
N VAL A 39 5.24 -8.87 -0.45
CA VAL A 39 4.56 -8.20 0.69
C VAL A 39 5.15 -6.84 1.06
N GLY A 40 6.44 -6.59 0.80
CA GLY A 40 7.04 -5.27 0.94
C GLY A 40 6.38 -4.19 0.05
N HIS A 41 6.00 -4.53 -1.18
CA HIS A 41 5.30 -3.60 -2.08
C HIS A 41 3.88 -3.33 -1.60
N LEU A 42 3.18 -4.35 -1.09
CA LEU A 42 1.86 -4.15 -0.48
C LEU A 42 1.94 -3.22 0.73
N ARG A 43 2.93 -3.41 1.61
CA ARG A 43 3.07 -2.55 2.79
C ARG A 43 3.31 -1.09 2.41
N ALA A 44 4.18 -0.85 1.42
CA ALA A 44 4.42 0.50 0.92
C ALA A 44 3.12 1.12 0.41
N ALA A 45 2.42 0.43 -0.50
CA ALA A 45 1.16 0.93 -1.05
C ALA A 45 0.06 1.12 0.02
N LEU A 46 -0.06 0.20 0.98
CA LEU A 46 -1.02 0.28 2.09
C LEU A 46 -0.75 1.47 3.01
N SER A 47 0.52 1.79 3.27
CA SER A 47 0.87 2.95 4.10
C SER A 47 0.34 4.25 3.52
N PHE A 48 0.45 4.41 2.19
CA PHE A 48 -0.04 5.60 1.49
C PHE A 48 -1.53 5.55 1.18
N ASP A 49 -2.14 4.36 1.08
CA ASP A 49 -3.60 4.20 1.06
C ASP A 49 -4.24 4.69 2.37
N LEU A 50 -3.71 4.28 3.52
CA LEU A 50 -4.20 4.73 4.83
C LEU A 50 -3.99 6.24 5.03
N LEU A 51 -2.83 6.76 4.61
CA LEU A 51 -2.57 8.20 4.61
C LEU A 51 -3.58 8.94 3.72
N ARG A 52 -3.82 8.47 2.50
CA ARG A 52 -4.82 9.05 1.59
C ARG A 52 -6.21 9.04 2.21
N ARG A 53 -6.69 7.91 2.72
CA ARG A 53 -8.02 7.78 3.33
C ARG A 53 -8.19 8.74 4.50
N TRP A 54 -7.14 8.92 5.32
CA TRP A 54 -7.16 9.90 6.40
C TRP A 54 -7.18 11.34 5.89
N LEU A 55 -6.37 11.68 4.88
CA LEU A 55 -6.36 13.00 4.27
C LEU A 55 -7.68 13.35 3.59
N GLU A 56 -8.31 12.40 2.87
CA GLU A 56 -9.64 12.58 2.29
C GLU A 56 -10.70 12.81 3.37
N HIS A 57 -10.61 12.09 4.49
CA HIS A 57 -11.50 12.33 5.64
C HIS A 57 -11.32 13.75 6.24
N ARG A 58 -10.09 14.28 6.26
CA ARG A 58 -9.77 15.56 6.91
C ARG A 58 -9.94 16.78 6.01
N TYR A 59 -9.62 16.64 4.72
CA TYR A 59 -9.52 17.74 3.76
C TYR A 59 -10.44 17.55 2.54
N GLY A 60 -11.20 16.46 2.47
CA GLY A 60 -12.19 16.18 1.44
C GLY A 60 -11.62 15.58 0.16
N ARG A 61 -10.60 16.20 -0.45
CA ARG A 61 -10.02 15.74 -1.71
C ARG A 61 -8.51 15.56 -1.62
N VAL A 62 -8.04 14.44 -2.17
CA VAL A 62 -6.63 14.18 -2.42
C VAL A 62 -6.42 13.89 -3.91
N THR A 63 -5.48 14.59 -4.54
CA THR A 63 -4.93 14.22 -5.84
C THR A 63 -3.70 13.37 -5.59
N TYR A 64 -3.86 12.05 -5.70
CA TYR A 64 -2.81 11.06 -5.45
C TYR A 64 -2.27 10.50 -6.77
N VAL A 65 -0.99 10.72 -7.05
CA VAL A 65 -0.30 10.20 -8.23
C VAL A 65 0.77 9.19 -7.81
N ARG A 66 0.81 8.04 -8.48
CA ARG A 66 1.84 7.02 -8.29
C ARG A 66 2.32 6.54 -9.65
N ASN A 67 3.61 6.57 -9.96
CA ASN A 67 4.06 6.16 -11.29
C ASN A 67 4.21 4.64 -11.45
N VAL A 68 4.39 4.20 -12.69
CA VAL A 68 4.89 2.87 -13.04
C VAL A 68 6.20 3.06 -13.80
N THR A 69 7.29 2.47 -13.29
CA THR A 69 8.55 2.39 -14.04
C THR A 69 8.50 1.15 -14.92
N ASP A 70 8.02 1.34 -16.14
CA ASP A 70 7.83 0.32 -17.18
C ASP A 70 9.00 0.19 -18.16
N ILE A 71 10.07 0.95 -17.94
CA ILE A 71 11.35 0.85 -18.64
C ILE A 71 12.50 1.05 -17.65
N ASP A 72 13.35 0.04 -17.47
CA ASP A 72 14.57 0.12 -16.64
C ASP A 72 15.52 -1.04 -17.00
N ASP A 73 16.79 -0.96 -16.60
CA ASP A 73 17.78 -2.04 -16.74
C ASP A 73 17.22 -3.40 -16.31
N LYS A 74 16.52 -3.47 -15.17
CA LYS A 74 16.00 -4.75 -14.66
C LYS A 74 14.80 -5.29 -15.45
N VAL A 75 14.01 -4.41 -16.06
CA VAL A 75 12.90 -4.82 -16.95
C VAL A 75 13.48 -5.43 -18.23
N LEU A 76 14.51 -4.79 -18.80
CA LEU A 76 15.20 -5.28 -20.00
C LEU A 76 15.92 -6.62 -19.72
N GLN A 77 16.59 -6.74 -18.58
CA GLN A 77 17.31 -7.96 -18.18
C GLN A 77 16.38 -9.16 -17.93
N ASN A 78 15.16 -8.92 -17.43
CA ASN A 78 14.20 -9.99 -17.13
C ASN A 78 13.34 -10.38 -18.34
N ALA A 79 13.40 -9.62 -19.44
CA ALA A 79 12.73 -9.97 -20.68
C ALA A 79 13.31 -11.25 -21.29
N THR A 80 12.52 -11.96 -22.09
CA THR A 80 12.92 -13.20 -22.76
C THR A 80 12.61 -13.14 -24.25
N ALA A 81 13.07 -14.13 -25.01
CA ALA A 81 12.75 -14.22 -26.44
C ALA A 81 11.24 -14.37 -26.70
N ASP A 82 10.52 -15.04 -25.79
CA ASP A 82 9.08 -15.30 -25.91
C ASP A 82 8.22 -14.21 -25.24
N GLU A 83 8.81 -13.41 -24.35
CA GLU A 83 8.16 -12.31 -23.64
C GLU A 83 9.03 -11.04 -23.73
N PRO A 84 8.79 -10.15 -24.72
CA PRO A 84 9.54 -8.89 -24.83
C PRO A 84 9.29 -7.98 -23.63
N TRP A 85 10.21 -7.03 -23.40
CA TRP A 85 10.24 -6.20 -22.19
C TRP A 85 8.92 -5.47 -21.90
N TRP A 86 8.25 -4.94 -22.94
CA TRP A 86 6.97 -4.24 -22.80
C TRP A 86 5.82 -5.19 -22.43
N ALA A 87 5.88 -6.46 -22.86
CA ALA A 87 4.89 -7.47 -22.49
C ALA A 87 5.07 -7.90 -21.04
N LEU A 88 6.32 -8.13 -20.62
CA LEU A 88 6.68 -8.40 -19.24
C LEU A 88 6.21 -7.26 -18.32
N ALA A 89 6.60 -6.01 -18.65
CA ALA A 89 6.23 -4.84 -17.88
C ALA A 89 4.72 -4.71 -17.69
N TYR A 90 3.94 -4.86 -18.78
CA TYR A 90 2.49 -4.78 -18.72
C TYR A 90 1.85 -5.93 -17.92
N ARG A 91 2.36 -7.17 -18.05
CA ARG A 91 1.88 -8.29 -17.23
C ARG A 91 2.15 -8.06 -15.75
N MET A 92 3.35 -7.58 -15.40
CA MET A 92 3.74 -7.24 -14.04
C MET A 92 2.90 -6.11 -13.47
N GLU A 93 2.69 -5.03 -14.22
CA GLU A 93 1.79 -3.92 -13.84
C GLU A 93 0.40 -4.46 -13.44
N ARG A 94 -0.18 -5.34 -14.26
CA ARG A 94 -1.48 -5.98 -13.94
C ARG A 94 -1.43 -6.86 -12.70
N GLU A 95 -0.34 -7.59 -12.46
CA GLU A 95 -0.16 -8.38 -11.24
C GLU A 95 -0.04 -7.47 -10.00
N PHE A 96 0.62 -6.31 -10.10
CA PHE A 96 0.65 -5.29 -9.05
C PHE A 96 -0.73 -4.70 -8.78
N THR A 97 -1.49 -4.31 -9.81
CA THR A 97 -2.86 -3.82 -9.65
C THR A 97 -3.74 -4.85 -8.96
N ALA A 98 -3.74 -6.11 -9.42
CA ALA A 98 -4.52 -7.18 -8.81
C ALA A 98 -4.13 -7.43 -7.34
N ALA A 99 -2.84 -7.33 -7.02
CA ALA A 99 -2.35 -7.44 -5.64
C ALA A 99 -2.85 -6.30 -4.74
N TYR A 100 -2.91 -5.07 -5.26
CA TYR A 100 -3.44 -3.91 -4.53
C TYR A 100 -4.95 -4.01 -4.33
N ASP A 101 -5.68 -4.32 -5.39
CA ASP A 101 -7.14 -4.48 -5.37
C ASP A 101 -7.57 -5.56 -4.39
N ALA A 102 -6.82 -6.68 -4.33
CA ALA A 102 -7.14 -7.80 -3.45
C ALA A 102 -7.26 -7.36 -1.98
N ILE A 103 -6.40 -6.47 -1.50
CA ILE A 103 -6.39 -6.00 -0.10
C ILE A 103 -7.05 -4.61 0.07
N ASP A 104 -7.93 -4.21 -0.85
CA ASP A 104 -8.68 -2.95 -0.85
C ASP A 104 -7.79 -1.70 -0.78
N ILE A 105 -6.66 -1.69 -1.51
CA ILE A 105 -5.92 -0.45 -1.76
C ILE A 105 -6.63 0.33 -2.86
N LEU A 106 -6.97 1.59 -2.60
CA LEU A 106 -7.61 2.44 -3.59
C LEU A 106 -6.65 2.72 -4.76
N PRO A 107 -7.13 2.68 -6.03
CA PRO A 107 -6.33 3.09 -7.17
C PRO A 107 -5.95 4.57 -7.03
N PRO A 108 -4.73 4.99 -7.40
CA PRO A 108 -4.34 6.40 -7.38
C PRO A 108 -5.27 7.22 -8.28
N THR A 109 -5.35 8.53 -8.05
CA THR A 109 -6.06 9.46 -8.94
C THR A 109 -5.55 9.36 -10.38
N TYR A 110 -4.24 9.15 -10.54
CA TYR A 110 -3.63 8.84 -11.83
C TYR A 110 -2.35 8.01 -11.66
N GLU A 111 -2.06 7.15 -12.64
CA GLU A 111 -0.90 6.25 -12.64
C GLU A 111 -0.05 6.45 -13.92
N PRO A 112 0.89 7.42 -13.96
CA PRO A 112 1.69 7.67 -15.14
C PRO A 112 2.75 6.59 -15.37
N ARG A 113 2.92 6.20 -16.64
CA ARG A 113 4.03 5.33 -17.07
C ARG A 113 5.23 6.16 -17.51
N ALA A 114 6.43 5.64 -17.24
CA ALA A 114 7.68 6.28 -17.67
C ALA A 114 7.76 6.38 -19.20
N THR A 115 7.42 5.30 -19.94
CA THR A 115 7.43 5.30 -21.41
C THR A 115 6.46 6.31 -22.04
N ALA A 116 5.41 6.71 -21.31
CA ALA A 116 4.43 7.69 -21.77
C ALA A 116 4.86 9.16 -21.49
N SER A 117 6.00 9.35 -20.82
CA SER A 117 6.45 10.67 -20.35
C SER A 117 7.83 11.07 -20.89
N ILE A 118 8.33 10.38 -21.92
CA ILE A 118 9.64 10.62 -22.53
C ILE A 118 9.85 12.08 -22.96
N PRO A 119 8.92 12.76 -23.66
CA PRO A 119 9.12 14.16 -24.04
C PRO A 119 9.30 15.06 -22.82
N GLN A 120 8.52 14.84 -21.76
CA GLN A 120 8.64 15.63 -20.52
C GLN A 120 9.99 15.42 -19.84
N MET A 121 10.52 14.19 -19.85
CA MET A 121 11.85 13.91 -19.31
C MET A 121 12.92 14.62 -20.14
N GLN A 122 12.84 14.61 -21.47
CA GLN A 122 13.79 15.32 -22.33
C GLN A 122 13.74 16.83 -22.11
N ASP A 123 12.54 17.42 -22.00
CA ASP A 123 12.38 18.85 -21.71
C ASP A 123 12.99 19.22 -20.34
N PHE A 124 12.77 18.37 -19.33
CA PHE A 124 13.32 18.57 -17.99
C PHE A 124 14.85 18.49 -17.98
N ILE A 125 15.42 17.52 -18.69
CA ILE A 125 16.87 17.37 -18.84
C ILE A 125 17.47 18.58 -19.55
N GLN A 126 16.83 19.07 -20.63
CA GLN A 126 17.29 20.27 -21.32
C GLN A 126 17.30 21.48 -20.38
N ARG A 127 16.24 21.65 -19.55
CA ARG A 127 16.20 22.70 -18.52
C ARG A 127 17.35 22.60 -17.51
N LEU A 128 17.73 21.39 -17.10
CA LEU A 128 18.89 21.17 -16.23
C LEU A 128 20.22 21.56 -16.90
N ILE A 129 20.38 21.20 -18.18
CA ILE A 129 21.56 21.57 -18.97
C ILE A 129 21.66 23.09 -19.12
N ASP A 130 20.56 23.75 -19.51
CA ASP A 130 20.51 25.20 -19.71
C ASP A 130 20.84 25.98 -18.43
N ARG A 131 20.57 25.37 -17.27
CA ARG A 131 20.88 25.94 -15.95
C ARG A 131 22.25 25.54 -15.41
N GLY A 132 23.01 24.74 -16.14
CA GLY A 132 24.37 24.34 -15.79
C GLY A 132 24.47 23.21 -14.76
N HIS A 133 23.39 22.43 -14.58
CA HIS A 133 23.32 21.33 -13.61
C HIS A 133 23.36 19.93 -14.25
N ALA A 134 23.46 19.86 -15.58
CA ALA A 134 23.61 18.61 -16.31
C ALA A 134 24.52 18.81 -17.52
N TYR A 135 25.09 17.71 -18.00
CA TYR A 135 25.94 17.70 -19.19
C TYR A 135 25.80 16.39 -19.97
N ALA A 136 25.89 16.50 -21.30
CA ALA A 136 25.94 15.35 -22.19
C ALA A 136 27.37 14.82 -22.31
N ALA A 137 27.52 13.50 -22.35
CA ALA A 137 28.79 12.81 -22.57
C ALA A 137 28.53 11.50 -23.33
N ASP A 138 29.10 11.37 -24.54
CA ASP A 138 29.07 10.15 -25.35
C ASP A 138 27.70 9.48 -25.55
N GLY A 139 26.62 10.29 -25.63
CA GLY A 139 25.25 9.82 -25.82
C GLY A 139 24.44 9.67 -24.53
N ASP A 140 25.11 9.67 -23.38
CA ASP A 140 24.49 9.80 -22.07
C ASP A 140 24.31 11.28 -21.70
N VAL A 141 23.44 11.54 -20.72
CA VAL A 141 23.35 12.82 -20.01
C VAL A 141 23.40 12.55 -18.52
N TYR A 142 24.27 13.27 -17.82
CA TYR A 142 24.48 13.14 -16.38
C TYR A 142 24.05 14.41 -15.65
N PHE A 143 23.55 14.24 -14.43
CA PHE A 143 23.44 15.34 -13.47
C PHE A 143 24.83 15.60 -12.87
N ASP A 144 25.26 16.85 -12.87
CA ASP A 144 26.53 17.27 -12.25
C ASP A 144 26.28 17.52 -10.77
N VAL A 145 26.59 16.53 -9.92
CA VAL A 145 26.31 16.64 -8.49
C VAL A 145 27.10 17.78 -7.86
N SER A 146 28.32 18.03 -8.32
CA SER A 146 29.17 19.12 -7.83
C SER A 146 28.59 20.51 -8.11
N SER A 147 27.73 20.63 -9.13
CA SER A 147 27.02 21.88 -9.45
C SER A 147 25.89 22.22 -8.47
N TRP A 148 25.49 21.28 -7.59
CA TRP A 148 24.39 21.46 -6.63
C TRP A 148 24.89 21.32 -5.18
N PRO A 149 25.29 22.43 -4.52
CA PRO A 149 25.87 22.40 -3.18
C PRO A 149 24.96 21.86 -2.07
N SER A 150 23.65 21.77 -2.32
CA SER A 150 22.66 21.25 -1.37
C SER A 150 22.38 19.75 -1.56
N TYR A 151 23.12 19.05 -2.41
CA TYR A 151 22.99 17.61 -2.56
C TYR A 151 23.24 16.88 -1.24
N GLY A 152 22.39 15.92 -0.89
CA GLY A 152 22.41 15.27 0.43
C GLY A 152 21.51 15.93 1.47
N ALA A 153 20.78 17.01 1.13
CA ALA A 153 19.91 17.72 2.06
C ALA A 153 18.72 16.88 2.57
N LEU A 154 18.21 15.92 1.80
CA LEU A 154 17.11 15.04 2.27
C LEU A 154 17.61 14.03 3.29
N THR A 155 18.78 13.44 3.04
CA THR A 155 19.36 12.37 3.87
C THR A 155 20.31 12.86 4.96
N ARG A 156 20.71 14.13 4.89
CA ARG A 156 21.76 14.79 5.71
C ARG A 156 23.08 14.05 5.64
N GLN A 157 23.43 13.62 4.43
CA GLN A 157 24.71 12.99 4.15
C GLN A 157 25.58 13.96 3.37
N ASP A 158 26.81 14.15 3.84
CA ASP A 158 27.81 14.92 3.10
C ASP A 158 28.31 14.08 1.92
N ILE A 159 28.47 14.70 0.76
CA ILE A 159 28.94 14.03 -0.45
C ILE A 159 30.33 13.43 -0.25
N ASP A 160 31.21 14.10 0.50
CA ASP A 160 32.56 13.63 0.79
C ASP A 160 32.57 12.36 1.66
N ALA A 161 31.46 12.09 2.37
CA ALA A 161 31.27 10.89 3.17
C ALA A 161 30.53 9.78 2.41
N MET A 162 30.07 10.04 1.18
CA MET A 162 29.45 9.03 0.32
C MET A 162 30.55 8.22 -0.35
N VAL A 163 30.51 6.91 -0.16
CA VAL A 163 31.43 5.99 -0.86
C VAL A 163 30.79 5.64 -2.20
N SER A 164 31.41 6.06 -3.31
CA SER A 164 31.10 5.55 -4.63
C SER A 164 32.02 4.37 -4.95
N ASP A 165 31.44 3.18 -5.09
CA ASP A 165 32.15 1.99 -5.60
C ASP A 165 32.27 2.00 -7.14
N GLU A 166 31.83 3.08 -7.79
CA GLU A 166 31.78 3.21 -9.24
C GLU A 166 33.16 3.56 -9.80
N THR A 167 33.89 2.53 -10.23
CA THR A 167 35.24 2.65 -10.81
C THR A 167 35.24 2.93 -12.30
N ASP A 168 34.10 2.75 -12.97
CA ASP A 168 33.91 2.96 -14.41
C ASP A 168 33.12 4.25 -14.64
N LEU A 169 33.84 5.35 -14.84
CA LEU A 169 33.24 6.68 -14.96
C LEU A 169 32.49 6.89 -16.27
N ARG A 170 32.73 6.11 -17.35
CA ARG A 170 32.04 6.23 -18.66
C ARG A 170 31.67 7.68 -19.09
N GLY A 171 32.63 8.61 -19.04
CA GLY A 171 32.39 10.00 -19.42
C GLY A 171 31.84 10.92 -18.32
N LYS A 172 31.51 10.39 -17.13
CA LYS A 172 31.24 11.17 -15.92
C LYS A 172 32.45 12.00 -15.51
N ARG A 173 32.19 13.22 -15.05
CA ARG A 173 33.17 14.13 -14.44
C ARG A 173 33.45 13.76 -12.99
N ASP A 174 32.42 13.27 -12.29
CA ASP A 174 32.50 12.85 -10.90
C ASP A 174 31.85 11.46 -10.69
N ALA A 175 32.36 10.69 -9.73
CA ALA A 175 31.85 9.34 -9.41
C ALA A 175 30.46 9.34 -8.74
N HIS A 176 29.98 10.50 -8.29
CA HIS A 176 28.63 10.66 -7.73
C HIS A 176 27.61 11.08 -8.79
N ASP A 177 28.06 11.51 -9.97
CA ASP A 177 27.17 11.93 -11.06
C ASP A 177 26.26 10.76 -11.48
N PHE A 178 24.98 11.03 -11.67
CA PHE A 178 23.99 10.01 -12.01
C PHE A 178 23.33 10.30 -13.36
N ALA A 179 23.00 9.22 -14.07
CA ALA A 179 22.42 9.32 -15.41
C ALA A 179 21.00 9.88 -15.34
N LEU A 180 20.76 10.93 -16.13
CA LEU A 180 19.46 11.46 -16.48
C LEU A 180 18.93 10.82 -17.77
N TRP A 181 19.82 10.61 -18.74
CA TRP A 181 19.56 9.90 -19.99
C TRP A 181 20.67 8.90 -20.23
N LYS A 182 20.31 7.67 -20.60
CA LYS A 182 21.23 6.58 -20.92
C LYS A 182 21.21 6.36 -22.43
N GLY A 183 22.33 6.53 -23.10
CA GLY A 183 22.50 6.21 -24.51
C GLY A 183 22.26 4.72 -24.77
N THR A 184 21.73 4.40 -25.95
CA THR A 184 21.42 3.01 -26.32
C THR A 184 22.67 2.13 -26.34
N LYS A 185 22.58 0.96 -25.70
CA LYS A 185 23.64 -0.05 -25.75
C LYS A 185 23.39 -1.05 -26.88
N PRO A 186 24.44 -1.64 -27.50
CA PRO A 186 24.29 -2.58 -28.61
C PRO A 186 23.49 -3.85 -28.26
N ASP A 187 23.46 -4.24 -26.99
CA ASP A 187 22.76 -5.41 -26.45
C ASP A 187 21.33 -5.13 -25.97
N GLU A 188 20.91 -3.85 -25.96
CA GLU A 188 19.55 -3.47 -25.61
C GLU A 188 18.58 -3.62 -26.80
N PRO A 189 17.29 -3.95 -26.56
CA PRO A 189 16.28 -3.97 -27.60
C PRO A 189 16.16 -2.62 -28.31
N ALA A 190 16.09 -2.64 -29.65
CA ALA A 190 15.99 -1.41 -30.45
C ALA A 190 14.71 -0.60 -30.16
N ASP A 191 13.64 -1.27 -29.70
CA ASP A 191 12.36 -0.66 -29.32
C ASP A 191 12.33 -0.15 -27.87
N ALA A 192 13.40 -0.36 -27.09
CA ALA A 192 13.61 0.20 -25.75
C ALA A 192 14.40 1.53 -25.79
N SER A 193 14.33 2.25 -26.91
CA SER A 193 15.09 3.46 -27.19
C SER A 193 14.24 4.52 -27.89
N TRP A 194 14.49 5.78 -27.56
CA TRP A 194 13.81 6.95 -28.10
C TRP A 194 14.84 7.94 -28.65
N PRO A 195 14.51 8.64 -29.76
CA PRO A 195 15.34 9.73 -30.25
C PRO A 195 15.35 10.88 -29.22
N SER A 196 16.52 11.49 -29.02
CA SER A 196 16.69 12.67 -28.18
C SER A 196 17.72 13.63 -28.78
N PRO A 197 17.81 14.88 -28.31
CA PRO A 197 18.86 15.83 -28.72
C PRO A 197 20.29 15.32 -28.49
N TRP A 198 20.48 14.34 -27.60
CA TRP A 198 21.79 13.79 -27.22
C TRP A 198 22.09 12.44 -27.89
N GLY A 199 21.19 11.96 -28.76
CA GLY A 199 21.27 10.64 -29.37
C GLY A 199 20.14 9.71 -28.91
N ALA A 200 20.06 8.54 -29.56
CA ALA A 200 19.07 7.53 -29.18
C ALA A 200 19.40 6.96 -27.78
N GLY A 201 18.38 6.81 -26.94
CA GLY A 201 18.57 6.33 -25.57
C GLY A 201 17.25 6.20 -24.81
N ARG A 202 17.35 6.16 -23.49
CA ARG A 202 16.20 5.98 -22.58
C ARG A 202 16.45 6.73 -21.27
N PRO A 203 15.42 7.01 -20.46
CA PRO A 203 15.61 7.74 -19.22
C PRO A 203 16.47 6.96 -18.21
N GLY A 204 17.17 7.72 -17.36
CA GLY A 204 17.69 7.21 -16.09
C GLY A 204 16.56 7.10 -15.06
N TRP A 205 16.72 6.20 -14.08
CA TRP A 205 15.64 5.87 -13.14
C TRP A 205 15.06 7.09 -12.38
N HIS A 206 15.89 8.06 -12.02
CA HIS A 206 15.47 9.20 -11.19
C HIS A 206 14.67 10.27 -11.95
N ILE A 207 15.01 10.53 -13.21
CA ILE A 207 14.42 11.65 -13.98
C ILE A 207 12.93 11.46 -14.24
N GLU A 208 12.49 10.20 -14.23
CA GLU A 208 11.10 9.82 -14.46
C GLU A 208 10.19 10.53 -13.46
N CYS A 209 10.47 10.38 -12.17
CA CYS A 209 9.61 10.89 -11.11
C CYS A 209 9.60 12.42 -11.04
N SER A 210 10.75 13.08 -11.23
CA SER A 210 10.83 14.54 -11.30
C SER A 210 9.98 15.12 -12.45
N ALA A 211 10.06 14.54 -13.65
CA ALA A 211 9.30 15.01 -14.80
C ALA A 211 7.79 14.69 -14.69
N MET A 212 7.43 13.49 -14.20
CA MET A 212 6.03 13.08 -14.06
C MET A 212 5.33 13.84 -12.94
N SER A 213 5.95 14.00 -11.77
CA SER A 213 5.37 14.77 -10.66
C SER A 213 5.12 16.23 -11.06
N LEU A 214 6.09 16.90 -11.72
CA LEU A 214 5.91 18.26 -12.24
C LEU A 214 4.66 18.38 -13.12
N ARG A 215 4.39 17.39 -13.98
CA ARG A 215 3.23 17.41 -14.88
C ARG A 215 1.90 17.23 -14.16
N TYR A 216 1.82 16.32 -13.17
CA TYR A 216 0.53 15.89 -12.61
C TYR A 216 0.20 16.51 -11.25
N VAL A 217 1.20 16.87 -10.45
CA VAL A 217 1.01 17.52 -9.13
C VAL A 217 1.64 18.91 -9.05
N GLY A 218 2.41 19.32 -10.06
CA GLY A 218 2.93 20.69 -10.19
C GLY A 218 4.38 20.85 -9.71
N ALA A 219 4.91 22.07 -9.87
CA ALA A 219 6.28 22.43 -9.48
C ALA A 219 6.50 22.46 -7.96
N GLU A 220 5.43 22.66 -7.20
CA GLU A 220 5.39 22.54 -5.74
C GLU A 220 4.11 21.80 -5.34
N PHE A 221 4.24 20.78 -4.50
CA PHE A 221 3.14 19.93 -4.03
C PHE A 221 3.34 19.52 -2.56
N ASP A 222 2.30 18.95 -1.94
CA ASP A 222 2.29 18.73 -0.49
C ASP A 222 3.20 17.59 -0.05
N ILE A 223 2.94 16.37 -0.52
CA ILE A 223 3.56 15.16 0.00
C ILE A 223 4.28 14.40 -1.10
N HIS A 224 5.56 14.11 -0.90
CA HIS A 224 6.29 13.10 -1.66
C HIS A 224 6.58 11.88 -0.79
N GLY A 225 6.30 10.68 -1.29
CA GLY A 225 6.39 9.45 -0.52
C GLY A 225 7.04 8.28 -1.21
N GLY A 226 7.52 7.32 -0.42
CA GLY A 226 8.05 6.05 -0.89
C GLY A 226 8.61 5.17 0.23
N GLY A 227 9.24 4.06 -0.16
CA GLY A 227 9.93 3.18 0.79
C GLY A 227 11.15 3.86 1.43
N LEU A 228 11.53 3.42 2.63
CA LEU A 228 12.72 3.91 3.33
C LEU A 228 14.00 3.79 2.48
N ASP A 229 14.07 2.77 1.62
CA ASP A 229 15.16 2.50 0.68
C ASP A 229 15.18 3.46 -0.52
N LEU A 230 14.11 4.21 -0.78
CA LEU A 230 14.10 5.23 -1.83
C LEU A 230 14.69 6.57 -1.36
N ARG A 231 14.84 6.80 -0.05
CA ARG A 231 15.46 8.03 0.48
C ARG A 231 16.79 8.37 -0.20
N PHE A 232 17.62 7.36 -0.40
CA PHE A 232 18.89 7.49 -1.10
C PHE A 232 19.16 6.24 -1.95
N PRO A 233 19.62 6.41 -3.21
CA PRO A 233 19.85 7.69 -3.88
C PRO A 233 18.58 8.31 -4.50
N HIS A 234 17.48 7.57 -4.59
CA HIS A 234 16.38 7.92 -5.50
C HIS A 234 15.73 9.29 -5.22
N HIS A 235 15.17 9.48 -4.04
CA HIS A 235 14.50 10.72 -3.64
C HIS A 235 15.46 11.89 -3.44
N GLU A 236 16.71 11.64 -3.02
CA GLU A 236 17.76 12.67 -2.97
C GLU A 236 18.04 13.20 -4.39
N ASN A 237 18.10 12.31 -5.39
CA ASN A 237 18.29 12.68 -6.78
C ASN A 237 17.08 13.42 -7.35
N GLU A 238 15.85 13.03 -7.01
CA GLU A 238 14.64 13.75 -7.42
C GLU A 238 14.58 15.17 -6.85
N LEU A 239 14.92 15.32 -5.56
CA LEU A 239 15.02 16.63 -4.91
C LEU A 239 16.07 17.49 -5.62
N ALA A 240 17.26 16.94 -5.87
CA ALA A 240 18.33 17.65 -6.55
C ALA A 240 17.95 18.06 -7.97
N GLN A 241 17.38 17.15 -8.76
CA GLN A 241 16.88 17.43 -10.11
C GLN A 241 15.85 18.57 -10.10
N SER A 242 14.89 18.52 -9.19
CA SER A 242 13.77 19.48 -9.16
C SER A 242 14.17 20.85 -8.66
N GLU A 243 14.89 20.93 -7.53
CA GLU A 243 15.35 22.22 -7.01
C GLU A 243 16.40 22.86 -7.94
N ALA A 244 17.29 22.06 -8.55
CA ALA A 244 18.26 22.57 -9.53
C ALA A 244 17.56 23.07 -10.81
N ALA A 245 16.47 22.43 -11.25
CA ALA A 245 15.62 22.94 -12.32
C ALA A 245 14.93 24.26 -11.92
N GLY A 246 14.74 24.52 -10.63
CA GLY A 246 14.14 25.73 -10.07
C GLY A 246 12.72 25.51 -9.50
N ASP A 247 12.34 24.26 -9.25
CA ASP A 247 11.02 23.88 -8.75
C ASP A 247 11.14 23.51 -7.25
N PRO A 248 10.31 24.05 -6.33
CA PRO A 248 10.38 23.73 -4.89
C PRO A 248 10.11 22.25 -4.55
N PHE A 249 9.43 21.54 -5.45
CA PHE A 249 9.12 20.11 -5.36
C PHE A 249 8.16 19.76 -4.22
N ALA A 250 8.62 19.11 -3.15
CA ALA A 250 7.77 18.55 -2.11
C ALA A 250 7.92 19.27 -0.76
N ARG A 251 6.80 19.65 -0.12
CA ARG A 251 6.78 20.31 1.20
C ARG A 251 6.98 19.34 2.37
N TYR A 252 6.59 18.08 2.20
CA TYR A 252 6.70 17.00 3.20
C TYR A 252 7.23 15.70 2.55
N TRP A 253 8.25 15.10 3.16
CA TRP A 253 8.82 13.82 2.71
C TRP A 253 8.48 12.67 3.66
N VAL A 254 7.64 11.74 3.20
CA VAL A 254 7.05 10.68 4.03
C VAL A 254 7.55 9.31 3.58
N HIS A 255 8.19 8.54 4.47
CA HIS A 255 8.75 7.23 4.11
C HIS A 255 8.23 6.09 4.98
N ASN A 256 7.81 4.98 4.36
CA ASN A 256 7.42 3.77 5.09
C ASN A 256 8.63 2.87 5.40
N GLY A 257 8.55 2.16 6.52
CA GLY A 257 9.55 1.20 6.96
C GLY A 257 9.56 -0.07 6.11
N LEU A 258 10.64 -0.84 6.26
CA LEU A 258 10.88 -2.07 5.51
C LEU A 258 10.08 -3.25 6.08
N VAL A 259 9.86 -4.26 5.26
CA VAL A 259 9.34 -5.57 5.71
C VAL A 259 10.49 -6.57 5.80
N THR A 260 10.55 -7.29 6.91
CA THR A 260 11.48 -8.39 7.15
C THR A 260 10.72 -9.70 7.33
N ALA A 261 11.43 -10.81 7.11
CA ALA A 261 10.96 -12.15 7.44
C ALA A 261 12.03 -12.83 8.31
N GLY A 262 11.69 -13.11 9.57
CA GLY A 262 12.63 -13.69 10.53
C GLY A 262 13.81 -12.75 10.84
N GLY A 263 13.56 -11.44 10.88
CA GLY A 263 14.58 -10.42 11.16
C GLY A 263 15.57 -10.13 10.02
N GLN A 264 15.44 -10.79 8.86
CA GLN A 264 16.24 -10.49 7.67
C GLN A 264 15.44 -9.66 6.66
N LYS A 265 16.09 -8.69 6.02
CA LYS A 265 15.51 -7.94 4.88
C LYS A 265 15.16 -8.94 3.77
N MET A 266 13.94 -8.85 3.24
CA MET A 266 13.57 -9.65 2.08
C MET A 266 14.38 -9.22 0.86
N SER A 267 15.01 -10.18 0.18
CA SER A 267 15.70 -9.96 -1.09
C SER A 267 15.66 -11.20 -1.95
N LYS A 268 15.57 -11.01 -3.28
CA LYS A 268 15.58 -12.13 -4.24
C LYS A 268 16.85 -12.98 -4.10
N SER A 269 18.00 -12.35 -3.82
CA SER A 269 19.29 -13.02 -3.67
C SER A 269 19.37 -13.97 -2.47
N ILE A 270 18.60 -13.73 -1.41
CA ILE A 270 18.56 -14.58 -0.21
C ILE A 270 17.40 -15.60 -0.30
N GLY A 271 16.52 -15.48 -1.30
CA GLY A 271 15.41 -16.41 -1.53
C GLY A 271 14.27 -16.30 -0.51
N ASN A 272 14.28 -15.28 0.36
CA ASN A 272 13.28 -15.04 1.42
C ASN A 272 12.17 -14.07 1.00
N VAL A 273 11.92 -13.91 -0.31
CA VAL A 273 10.86 -13.03 -0.81
C VAL A 273 9.51 -13.72 -0.74
N THR A 274 8.61 -13.20 0.10
CA THR A 274 7.23 -13.67 0.15
C THR A 274 6.40 -12.96 -0.93
N LEU A 275 6.04 -13.69 -2.00
CA LEU A 275 5.21 -13.16 -3.08
C LEU A 275 3.77 -12.96 -2.60
N VAL A 276 3.11 -11.91 -3.10
CA VAL A 276 1.74 -11.59 -2.69
C VAL A 276 0.77 -12.73 -3.01
N ARG A 277 0.89 -13.32 -4.19
CA ARG A 277 0.05 -14.45 -4.62
C ARG A 277 0.12 -15.63 -3.65
N ASP A 278 1.30 -15.89 -3.06
CA ASP A 278 1.51 -17.02 -2.16
C ASP A 278 0.92 -16.72 -0.78
N VAL A 279 0.89 -15.45 -0.37
CA VAL A 279 0.22 -15.04 0.89
C VAL A 279 -1.29 -15.10 0.73
N LEU A 280 -1.82 -14.54 -0.36
CA LEU A 280 -3.26 -14.47 -0.63
C LEU A 280 -3.87 -15.84 -0.94
N SER A 281 -3.09 -16.83 -1.37
CA SER A 281 -3.58 -18.21 -1.54
C SER A 281 -3.77 -18.95 -0.21
N GLN A 282 -3.19 -18.45 0.88
CA GLN A 282 -3.20 -19.09 2.20
C GLN A 282 -4.01 -18.29 3.23
N ARG A 283 -4.33 -17.03 2.93
CA ARG A 283 -4.89 -16.07 3.90
C ARG A 283 -5.90 -15.17 3.20
N SER A 284 -6.99 -14.83 3.90
CA SER A 284 -7.93 -13.84 3.39
C SER A 284 -7.25 -12.48 3.24
N ALA A 285 -7.69 -11.71 2.26
CA ALA A 285 -7.04 -10.45 1.91
C ALA A 285 -7.14 -9.43 3.06
N ARG A 286 -8.24 -9.47 3.81
CA ARG A 286 -8.45 -8.63 4.99
C ARG A 286 -7.48 -8.95 6.13
N VAL A 287 -7.14 -10.22 6.34
CA VAL A 287 -6.08 -10.63 7.30
C VAL A 287 -4.74 -10.06 6.86
N VAL A 288 -4.43 -10.13 5.57
CA VAL A 288 -3.19 -9.55 5.02
C VAL A 288 -3.14 -8.05 5.26
N ARG A 289 -4.23 -7.34 4.95
CA ARG A 289 -4.34 -5.89 5.17
C ARG A 289 -4.14 -5.53 6.64
N TYR A 290 -4.85 -6.19 7.55
CA TYR A 290 -4.75 -5.92 8.99
C TYR A 290 -3.32 -6.13 9.50
N ALA A 291 -2.70 -7.27 9.16
CA ALA A 291 -1.34 -7.59 9.61
C ALA A 291 -0.30 -6.56 9.11
N LEU A 292 -0.43 -6.10 7.86
CA LEU A 292 0.47 -5.10 7.29
C LEU A 292 0.27 -3.70 7.90
N ALA A 293 -0.96 -3.36 8.30
CA ALA A 293 -1.31 -2.07 8.92
C ALA A 293 -1.02 -2.03 10.43
N ALA A 294 -0.94 -3.17 11.10
CA ALA A 294 -0.89 -3.25 12.57
C ALA A 294 0.33 -2.58 13.20
N ALA A 295 1.44 -2.46 12.47
CA ALA A 295 2.62 -1.72 12.89
C ALA A 295 2.62 -0.30 12.31
N HIS A 296 3.19 0.65 13.05
CA HIS A 296 3.39 2.02 12.57
C HIS A 296 4.09 2.02 11.21
N TYR A 297 3.61 2.84 10.26
CA TYR A 297 4.04 2.75 8.86
C TYR A 297 5.54 2.95 8.69
N ARG A 298 6.17 3.78 9.53
CA ARG A 298 7.63 4.05 9.57
C ARG A 298 8.48 2.93 10.19
N SER A 299 7.89 2.05 10.99
CA SER A 299 8.62 0.99 11.69
C SER A 299 8.96 -0.15 10.75
N SER A 300 10.05 -0.88 11.00
CA SER A 300 10.23 -2.19 10.37
C SER A 300 9.15 -3.15 10.85
N LEU A 301 8.58 -3.95 9.95
CA LEU A 301 7.58 -4.96 10.26
C LEU A 301 8.17 -6.33 9.96
N ASP A 302 8.23 -7.17 10.99
CA ASP A 302 8.58 -8.57 10.85
C ASP A 302 7.29 -9.39 10.76
N LEU A 303 7.08 -10.08 9.64
CA LEU A 303 5.90 -10.90 9.41
C LEU A 303 6.23 -12.36 9.69
N THR A 304 5.50 -12.95 10.65
CA THR A 304 5.62 -14.35 11.04
C THR A 304 4.25 -15.02 11.01
N GLU A 305 4.20 -16.35 11.16
CA GLU A 305 2.90 -17.04 11.33
C GLU A 305 2.09 -16.56 12.53
N SER A 306 2.76 -16.12 13.61
CA SER A 306 2.05 -15.51 14.73
C SER A 306 1.42 -14.17 14.35
N SER A 307 2.10 -13.34 13.56
CA SER A 307 1.54 -12.06 13.07
C SER A 307 0.24 -12.28 12.29
N TRP A 308 0.20 -13.30 11.43
CA TRP A 308 -1.00 -13.62 10.65
C TRP A 308 -2.13 -14.17 11.52
N ALA A 309 -1.82 -15.08 12.45
CA ALA A 309 -2.81 -15.64 13.38
C ALA A 309 -3.40 -14.57 14.31
N GLU A 310 -2.58 -13.64 14.80
CA GLU A 310 -3.01 -12.50 15.62
C GLU A 310 -3.95 -11.57 14.84
N ALA A 311 -3.63 -11.29 13.57
CA ALA A 311 -4.48 -10.49 12.69
C ALA A 311 -5.84 -11.14 12.43
N ALA A 312 -5.86 -12.44 12.13
CA ALA A 312 -7.10 -13.21 11.96
C ALA A 312 -7.95 -13.20 13.23
N SER A 313 -7.35 -13.47 14.39
CA SER A 313 -8.03 -13.43 15.68
C SER A 313 -8.57 -12.02 16.01
N ALA A 314 -7.84 -10.97 15.65
CA ALA A 314 -8.28 -9.59 15.86
C ALA A 314 -9.50 -9.24 15.00
N LEU A 315 -9.50 -9.61 13.72
CA LEU A 315 -10.64 -9.42 12.83
C LEU A 315 -11.87 -10.21 13.30
N GLU A 316 -11.67 -11.44 13.78
CA GLU A 316 -12.79 -12.26 14.27
C GLU A 316 -13.45 -11.65 15.52
N ARG A 317 -12.65 -11.07 16.44
CA ARG A 317 -13.21 -10.33 17.59
C ARG A 317 -14.07 -9.14 17.17
N ILE A 318 -13.63 -8.40 16.15
CA ILE A 318 -14.39 -7.28 15.59
C ILE A 318 -15.68 -7.80 14.95
N ARG A 319 -15.59 -8.86 14.14
CA ARG A 319 -16.72 -9.49 13.47
C ARG A 319 -17.77 -9.97 14.47
N THR A 320 -17.36 -10.73 15.47
CA THR A 320 -18.23 -11.26 16.52
C THR A 320 -19.00 -10.14 17.21
N PHE A 321 -18.34 -9.04 17.58
CA PHE A 321 -19.02 -7.89 18.17
C PHE A 321 -20.05 -7.27 17.22
N LEU A 322 -19.67 -6.98 15.99
CA LEU A 322 -20.56 -6.35 15.02
C LEU A 322 -21.80 -7.21 14.76
N VAL A 323 -21.65 -8.52 14.57
CA VAL A 323 -22.77 -9.46 14.37
C VAL A 323 -23.68 -9.52 15.60
N ARG A 324 -23.12 -9.52 16.81
CA ARG A 324 -23.92 -9.50 18.05
C ARG A 324 -24.71 -8.20 18.17
N ALA A 325 -24.07 -7.06 17.90
CA ALA A 325 -24.69 -5.75 18.00
C ALA A 325 -25.83 -5.57 16.98
N GLU A 326 -25.68 -6.05 15.74
CA GLU A 326 -26.73 -5.98 14.70
C GLU A 326 -28.04 -6.68 15.08
N ARG A 327 -28.00 -7.69 15.97
CA ARG A 327 -29.20 -8.40 16.44
C ARG A 327 -29.99 -7.64 17.49
N VAL A 328 -29.35 -6.72 18.19
CA VAL A 328 -29.91 -6.01 19.35
C VAL A 328 -30.22 -4.57 19.00
N VAL A 329 -29.35 -3.94 18.22
CA VAL A 329 -29.47 -2.55 17.81
C VAL A 329 -30.35 -2.49 16.57
N ALA A 330 -31.48 -1.79 16.66
CA ALA A 330 -32.16 -1.33 15.45
C ALA A 330 -31.17 -0.39 14.73
N VAL A 331 -30.58 -0.85 13.62
CA VAL A 331 -29.59 -0.08 12.85
C VAL A 331 -30.29 1.15 12.27
N ALA A 332 -30.42 2.19 13.10
CA ALA A 332 -30.85 3.49 12.65
C ALA A 332 -29.73 4.06 11.79
N ASP A 333 -30.10 4.70 10.69
CA ASP A 333 -29.16 5.36 9.79
C ASP A 333 -28.63 6.64 10.48
N ARG A 334 -27.76 6.45 11.47
CA ARG A 334 -27.05 7.52 12.16
C ARG A 334 -25.69 7.71 11.52
N PRO A 335 -25.26 8.96 11.27
CA PRO A 335 -23.92 9.21 10.77
C PRO A 335 -22.91 8.67 11.78
N ALA A 336 -22.07 7.75 11.34
CA ALA A 336 -21.09 7.10 12.19
C ALA A 336 -20.03 8.13 12.61
N THR A 337 -19.96 8.41 13.91
CA THR A 337 -18.97 9.36 14.47
C THR A 337 -17.71 8.62 14.89
N LEU A 338 -16.54 9.09 14.47
CA LEU A 338 -15.27 8.56 14.96
C LEU A 338 -15.03 8.97 16.42
N PRO A 339 -14.49 8.09 17.28
CA PRO A 339 -14.01 8.48 18.60
C PRO A 339 -12.89 9.53 18.49
N GLU A 340 -12.91 10.56 19.34
CA GLU A 340 -11.86 11.60 19.36
C GLU A 340 -10.46 11.00 19.56
N ALA A 341 -10.35 9.97 20.41
CA ALA A 341 -9.09 9.25 20.63
C ALA A 341 -8.55 8.57 19.37
N PHE A 342 -9.44 8.06 18.49
CA PHE A 342 -9.03 7.50 17.20
C PHE A 342 -8.52 8.60 16.28
N SER A 343 -9.25 9.72 16.17
CA SER A 343 -8.80 10.87 15.38
C SER A 343 -7.47 11.42 15.86
N HIS A 344 -7.23 11.49 17.17
CA HIS A 344 -5.94 11.90 17.74
C HIS A 344 -4.80 10.94 17.43
N ALA A 345 -5.05 9.63 17.46
CA ALA A 345 -4.05 8.64 17.04
C ALA A 345 -3.70 8.78 15.55
N MET A 346 -4.70 8.97 14.69
CA MET A 346 -4.47 9.15 13.26
C MET A 346 -3.82 10.51 12.93
N ASP A 347 -4.17 11.58 13.66
CA ASP A 347 -3.53 12.90 13.54
C ASP A 347 -2.07 12.91 14.03
N ASP A 348 -1.64 11.94 14.84
CA ASP A 348 -0.26 11.79 15.30
C ASP A 348 0.52 10.83 14.40
N ASP A 349 0.90 11.33 13.21
CA ASP A 349 1.74 10.61 12.25
C ASP A 349 1.16 9.26 11.80
N LEU A 350 -0.17 9.20 11.59
CA LEU A 350 -0.86 7.98 11.15
C LEU A 350 -0.56 6.80 12.10
N SER A 351 -0.72 7.03 13.41
CA SER A 351 -0.49 6.04 14.47
C SER A 351 -1.58 4.95 14.48
N VAL A 352 -1.56 4.10 13.45
CA VAL A 352 -2.47 2.95 13.30
C VAL A 352 -2.45 2.01 14.51
N PRO A 353 -1.31 1.67 15.15
CA PRO A 353 -1.33 0.80 16.34
C PRO A 353 -2.18 1.36 17.48
N GLN A 354 -2.09 2.67 17.74
CA GLN A 354 -2.88 3.37 18.75
C GLN A 354 -4.35 3.47 18.32
N ALA A 355 -4.61 3.70 17.03
CA ALA A 355 -5.95 3.70 16.47
C ALA A 355 -6.63 2.32 16.60
N LEU A 356 -5.89 1.23 16.37
CA LEU A 356 -6.35 -0.14 16.60
C LEU A 356 -6.59 -0.43 18.09
N ALA A 357 -5.79 0.15 18.99
CA ALA A 357 -6.03 0.03 20.43
C ALA A 357 -7.38 0.66 20.83
N VAL A 358 -7.71 1.83 20.28
CA VAL A 358 -9.03 2.47 20.47
C VAL A 358 -10.13 1.57 19.91
N LEU A 359 -9.96 1.04 18.69
CA LEU A 359 -10.91 0.12 18.07
C LEU A 359 -11.22 -1.09 18.96
N HIS A 360 -10.20 -1.79 19.46
CA HIS A 360 -10.40 -2.96 20.32
C HIS A 360 -10.99 -2.60 21.69
N GLU A 361 -10.69 -1.43 22.24
CA GLU A 361 -11.34 -0.95 23.47
C GLU A 361 -12.83 -0.64 23.25
N THR A 362 -13.19 -0.04 22.12
CA THR A 362 -14.60 0.18 21.75
C THR A 362 -15.33 -1.15 21.57
N VAL A 363 -14.71 -2.14 20.92
CA VAL A 363 -15.25 -3.51 20.80
C VAL A 363 -15.47 -4.14 22.18
N ARG A 364 -14.52 -4.02 23.12
CA ARG A 364 -14.67 -4.55 24.50
C ARG A 364 -15.84 -3.89 25.21
N SER A 365 -15.87 -2.56 25.22
CA SER A 365 -16.91 -1.77 25.88
C SER A 365 -18.30 -2.05 25.29
N GLY A 366 -18.41 -2.19 23.96
CA GLY A 366 -19.65 -2.57 23.28
C GLY A 366 -20.13 -3.97 23.67
N ASN A 367 -19.24 -4.96 23.77
CA ASN A 367 -19.62 -6.30 24.26
C ASN A 367 -20.12 -6.25 25.71
N SER A 368 -19.45 -5.51 26.60
CA SER A 368 -19.91 -5.35 27.99
C SER A 368 -21.28 -4.67 28.09
N ALA A 369 -21.57 -3.71 27.20
CA ALA A 369 -22.88 -3.08 27.12
C ALA A 369 -23.97 -4.06 26.68
N LEU A 370 -23.70 -4.89 25.66
CA LEU A 370 -24.61 -5.95 25.21
C LEU A 370 -24.89 -6.95 26.35
N ASP A 371 -23.86 -7.40 27.07
CA ASP A 371 -24.02 -8.33 28.19
C ASP A 371 -24.82 -7.73 29.36
N GLY A 372 -24.72 -6.41 29.55
CA GLY A 372 -25.46 -5.65 30.56
C GLY A 372 -26.85 -5.19 30.14
N GLY A 373 -27.27 -5.43 28.90
CA GLY A 373 -28.54 -4.93 28.35
C GLY A 373 -28.58 -3.42 28.09
N ASP A 374 -27.43 -2.75 28.01
CA ASP A 374 -27.33 -1.34 27.65
C ASP A 374 -27.25 -1.18 26.12
N GLU A 375 -28.42 -1.23 25.48
CA GLU A 375 -28.55 -1.17 24.02
C GLU A 375 -28.05 0.16 23.43
N VAL A 376 -28.15 1.26 24.19
CA VAL A 376 -27.72 2.60 23.72
C VAL A 376 -26.20 2.66 23.60
N THR A 377 -25.48 2.20 24.62
CA THR A 377 -24.01 2.16 24.56
C THR A 377 -23.52 1.16 23.51
N ALA A 378 -24.21 0.02 23.36
CA ALA A 378 -23.91 -0.95 22.32
C ALA A 378 -24.11 -0.38 20.90
N GLU A 379 -25.18 0.37 20.65
CA GLU A 379 -25.45 1.07 19.38
C GLU A 379 -24.33 2.06 19.05
N ILE A 380 -23.94 2.90 20.01
CA ILE A 380 -22.85 3.88 19.81
C ILE A 380 -21.53 3.16 19.46
N ALA A 381 -21.19 2.11 20.21
CA ALA A 381 -19.98 1.32 19.97
C ALA A 381 -20.01 0.66 18.59
N TYR A 382 -21.16 0.12 18.15
CA TYR A 382 -21.32 -0.45 16.82
C TYR A 382 -21.00 0.56 15.72
N HIS A 383 -21.61 1.74 15.74
CA HIS A 383 -21.35 2.78 14.75
C HIS A 383 -19.91 3.29 14.78
N GLN A 384 -19.31 3.44 15.97
CA GLN A 384 -17.90 3.83 16.11
C GLN A 384 -16.96 2.78 15.53
N VAL A 385 -17.19 1.49 15.83
CA VAL A 385 -16.41 0.38 15.25
C VAL A 385 -16.53 0.39 13.74
N LYS A 386 -17.75 0.49 13.19
CA LYS A 386 -17.97 0.59 11.74
C LYS A 386 -17.21 1.76 11.12
N ALA A 387 -17.28 2.97 11.70
CA ALA A 387 -16.55 4.13 11.20
C ALA A 387 -15.02 3.90 11.17
N MET A 388 -14.46 3.38 12.26
CA MET A 388 -13.02 3.10 12.35
C MET A 388 -12.58 2.02 11.35
N THR A 389 -13.36 0.94 11.23
CA THR A 389 -13.05 -0.15 10.28
C THR A 389 -13.21 0.29 8.84
N THR A 390 -14.11 1.22 8.52
CA THR A 390 -14.24 1.81 7.18
C THR A 390 -13.02 2.67 6.81
N ILE A 391 -12.55 3.53 7.72
CA ILE A 391 -11.34 4.35 7.47
C ILE A 391 -10.11 3.46 7.25
N LEU A 392 -9.96 2.42 8.06
CA LEU A 392 -8.85 1.47 7.94
C LEU A 392 -9.07 0.43 6.82
N ALA A 393 -10.26 0.36 6.23
CA ALA A 393 -10.72 -0.64 5.26
C ALA A 393 -10.51 -2.10 5.73
N ILE A 394 -10.83 -2.37 6.99
CA ILE A 394 -10.70 -3.69 7.63
C ILE A 394 -12.03 -4.22 8.15
N ASP A 395 -13.15 -3.72 7.64
CA ASP A 395 -14.49 -4.12 8.08
C ASP A 395 -14.74 -5.60 7.76
N PRO A 396 -14.88 -6.48 8.77
CA PRO A 396 -15.02 -7.91 8.55
C PRO A 396 -16.42 -8.32 8.09
N LEU A 397 -17.38 -7.40 7.98
CA LEU A 397 -18.72 -7.63 7.43
C LEU A 397 -18.90 -7.12 6.00
N GLU A 398 -17.94 -6.36 5.47
CA GLU A 398 -18.01 -5.88 4.10
C GLU A 398 -17.89 -7.06 3.11
N SER A 399 -18.80 -7.13 2.15
CA SER A 399 -18.91 -8.24 1.21
C SER A 399 -17.87 -8.10 0.10
N GLY A 400 -16.64 -8.57 0.34
CA GLY A 400 -15.51 -8.37 -0.59
C GLY A 400 -14.64 -9.59 -0.83
N ASP A 401 -14.46 -10.45 0.18
CA ASP A 401 -13.65 -11.65 0.00
C ASP A 401 -14.43 -12.68 -0.84
N VAL A 402 -13.80 -13.23 -1.90
CA VAL A 402 -14.38 -14.35 -2.68
C VAL A 402 -14.66 -15.54 -1.77
N ASP A 403 -13.85 -15.68 -0.72
CA ASP A 403 -14.02 -16.64 0.37
C ASP A 403 -15.26 -16.33 1.23
N ASP A 404 -15.57 -15.04 1.51
CA ASP A 404 -16.78 -14.64 2.23
C ASP A 404 -18.06 -14.97 1.43
N LYS A 405 -18.03 -14.91 0.08
CA LYS A 405 -19.18 -15.31 -0.74
C LYS A 405 -19.39 -16.82 -0.72
N ALA A 406 -18.31 -17.60 -0.80
CA ALA A 406 -18.38 -19.05 -0.67
C ALA A 406 -18.82 -19.45 0.74
N ALA A 407 -18.26 -18.81 1.78
CA ALA A 407 -18.62 -19.06 3.18
C ALA A 407 -20.04 -18.59 3.49
N SER A 408 -20.51 -17.48 2.93
CA SER A 408 -21.88 -16.99 3.08
C SER A 408 -22.88 -17.89 2.33
N ALA A 409 -22.55 -18.33 1.12
CA ALA A 409 -23.35 -19.31 0.39
C ALA A 409 -23.41 -20.65 1.13
N LEU A 410 -22.29 -21.09 1.71
CA LEU A 410 -22.21 -22.28 2.54
C LEU A 410 -23.04 -22.12 3.82
N ASP A 411 -22.92 -21.00 4.55
CA ASP A 411 -23.72 -20.71 5.74
C ASP A 411 -25.22 -20.71 5.43
N ALA A 412 -25.63 -20.08 4.32
CA ALA A 412 -27.02 -20.10 3.87
C ALA A 412 -27.51 -21.53 3.56
N LEU A 413 -26.70 -22.33 2.86
CA LEU A 413 -26.98 -23.74 2.58
C LEU A 413 -27.08 -24.58 3.86
N VAL A 414 -26.13 -24.41 4.78
CA VAL A 414 -26.09 -25.13 6.06
C VAL A 414 -27.31 -24.77 6.91
N ARG A 415 -27.67 -23.48 7.01
CA ARG A 415 -28.88 -23.03 7.71
C ARG A 415 -30.15 -23.64 7.13
N ALA A 416 -30.30 -23.63 5.80
CA ALA A 416 -31.45 -24.23 5.14
C ALA A 416 -31.55 -25.75 5.42
N MET A 417 -30.41 -26.44 5.46
CA MET A 417 -30.34 -27.87 5.77
C MET A 417 -30.62 -28.17 7.26
N ILE A 418 -30.19 -27.30 8.18
CA ILE A 418 -30.55 -27.38 9.61
C ILE A 418 -32.06 -27.21 9.78
N GLU A 419 -32.68 -26.26 9.07
CA GLU A 419 -34.12 -26.03 9.11
C GLU A 419 -34.91 -27.22 8.56
N GLN A 420 -34.51 -27.77 7.41
CA GLN A 420 -35.10 -29.01 6.86
C GLN A 420 -34.97 -30.19 7.83
N ARG A 421 -33.85 -30.30 8.54
CA ARG A 421 -33.67 -31.34 9.56
C ARG A 421 -34.61 -31.12 10.76
N ALA A 422 -34.82 -29.88 11.19
CA ALA A 422 -35.76 -29.56 12.26
C ALA A 422 -37.20 -29.92 11.85
N GLU A 423 -37.62 -29.56 10.65
CA GLU A 423 -38.94 -29.90 10.08
C GLU A 423 -39.13 -31.42 9.96
N ALA A 424 -38.11 -32.15 9.48
CA ALA A 424 -38.16 -33.61 9.40
C ALA A 424 -38.35 -34.26 10.78
N ARG A 425 -37.70 -33.73 11.83
CA ARG A 425 -37.88 -34.21 13.21
C ARG A 425 -39.28 -33.91 13.74
N GLU A 426 -39.82 -32.72 13.47
CA GLU A 426 -41.18 -32.33 13.86
C GLU A 426 -42.23 -33.25 13.21
N ASN A 427 -42.02 -33.58 11.92
CA ASN A 427 -42.86 -34.48 11.14
C ASN A 427 -42.61 -35.98 11.43
N LYS A 428 -41.70 -36.31 12.37
CA LYS A 428 -41.28 -37.69 12.73
C LYS A 428 -40.69 -38.49 11.55
N ASP A 429 -40.15 -37.80 10.54
CA ASP A 429 -39.35 -38.40 9.47
C ASP A 429 -37.89 -38.56 9.93
N TRP A 430 -37.66 -39.59 10.74
CA TRP A 430 -36.35 -39.90 11.32
C TRP A 430 -35.32 -40.24 10.24
N ALA A 431 -35.73 -40.89 9.15
CA ALA A 431 -34.83 -41.28 8.07
C ALA A 431 -34.24 -40.06 7.34
N THR A 432 -35.05 -39.02 7.10
CA THR A 432 -34.56 -37.77 6.52
C THR A 432 -33.69 -36.98 7.49
N ALA A 433 -34.09 -36.90 8.76
CA ALA A 433 -33.31 -36.20 9.78
C ALA A 433 -31.91 -36.82 10.01
N ASP A 434 -31.83 -38.16 10.01
CA ASP A 434 -30.56 -38.89 10.16
C ASP A 434 -29.69 -38.72 8.92
N ARG A 435 -30.26 -38.81 7.72
CA ARG A 435 -29.54 -38.57 6.45
C ARG A 435 -28.92 -37.16 6.38
N ILE A 436 -29.62 -36.12 6.84
CA ILE A 436 -29.07 -34.76 6.86
C ILE A 436 -27.94 -34.64 7.90
N ARG A 437 -28.08 -35.26 9.07
CA ARG A 437 -27.02 -35.30 10.09
C ARG A 437 -25.77 -36.00 9.55
N ASP A 438 -25.94 -37.15 8.92
CA ASP A 438 -24.82 -37.95 8.40
C ASP A 438 -24.10 -37.21 7.27
N LEU A 439 -24.85 -36.49 6.42
CA LEU A 439 -24.26 -35.63 5.39
C LEU A 439 -23.37 -34.53 5.99
N PHE A 440 -23.81 -33.87 7.08
CA PHE A 440 -22.98 -32.88 7.75
C PHE A 440 -21.68 -33.48 8.30
N ALA A 441 -21.76 -34.66 8.92
CA ALA A 441 -20.56 -35.37 9.40
C ALA A 441 -19.61 -35.76 8.25
N ASP A 442 -20.15 -36.23 7.11
CA ASP A 442 -19.36 -36.64 5.95
C ASP A 442 -18.60 -35.47 5.28
N ILE A 443 -19.15 -34.25 5.35
CA ILE A 443 -18.52 -33.04 4.79
C ILE A 443 -17.69 -32.26 5.83
N GLY A 444 -17.48 -32.83 7.03
CA GLY A 444 -16.70 -32.20 8.09
C GLY A 444 -17.38 -31.01 8.76
N VAL A 445 -18.71 -30.92 8.72
CA VAL A 445 -19.50 -29.88 9.41
C VAL A 445 -20.03 -30.44 10.73
N VAL A 446 -19.63 -29.81 11.83
CA VAL A 446 -20.10 -30.14 13.18
C VAL A 446 -21.25 -29.22 13.55
N LEU A 447 -22.34 -29.80 14.04
CA LEU A 447 -23.49 -29.08 14.58
C LEU A 447 -23.45 -29.11 16.11
N GLU A 448 -23.64 -27.95 16.74
CA GLU A 448 -23.77 -27.79 18.19
C GLU A 448 -25.13 -27.18 18.52
N ASP A 449 -25.93 -27.85 19.34
CA ASP A 449 -27.22 -27.34 19.78
C ASP A 449 -27.04 -26.48 21.04
N THR A 450 -27.40 -25.19 20.95
CA THR A 450 -27.39 -24.25 22.08
C THR A 450 -28.81 -23.85 22.49
N ARG A 451 -28.94 -23.12 23.60
CA ARG A 451 -30.24 -22.56 24.04
C ARG A 451 -30.84 -21.58 23.04
N ASP A 452 -30.02 -20.95 22.20
CA ASP A 452 -30.43 -19.94 21.23
C ASP A 452 -30.55 -20.50 19.79
N GLY A 453 -30.36 -21.82 19.62
CA GLY A 453 -30.47 -22.53 18.35
C GLY A 453 -29.25 -23.40 18.02
N THR A 454 -29.30 -24.09 16.88
CA THR A 454 -28.18 -24.89 16.36
C THR A 454 -27.15 -23.98 15.69
N VAL A 455 -25.91 -24.05 16.17
CA VAL A 455 -24.72 -23.42 15.57
C VAL A 455 -23.90 -24.48 14.85
N TRP A 456 -23.09 -24.08 13.86
CA TRP A 456 -22.27 -25.00 13.09
C TRP A 456 -20.83 -24.52 12.97
N SER A 457 -19.90 -25.45 12.81
CA SER A 457 -18.47 -25.21 12.55
C SER A 457 -17.92 -26.26 11.59
N ILE A 458 -16.74 -26.03 11.01
CA ILE A 458 -16.03 -27.01 10.17
C ILE A 458 -14.93 -27.62 11.02
N ASP A 459 -14.86 -28.95 11.10
CA ASP A 459 -13.70 -29.66 11.63
C ASP A 459 -12.53 -29.46 10.66
N GLY A 460 -11.46 -28.83 11.15
CA GLY A 460 -10.25 -28.53 10.38
C GLY A 460 -9.39 -29.75 10.08
#